data_AF-A3XJ06-F1
#
_entry.id   AF-A3XJ06-F1
#
_cell.length_a   1.000
_cell.length_b   1.000
_cell.length_c   1.000
_cell.angle_alpha   90.00
_cell.angle_beta   90.00
_cell.angle_gamma   90.00
#
_symmetry.space_group_name_H-M   'P 1'
#
loop_
_entity.id
_entity.type
_entity.pdbx_description
1 polymer ?
#
loop_
_entity_poly.entity_id
_entity_poly.type
_entity_poly.pdbx_seq_one_letter_code
_entity_poly.pdbx_strand_id
1 'polypeptide(L)'
;MNDNNNINFDFVKEIKEPGVYQLLFPKKEVGLAVMVLFEKIENKTLPDGKFIEKDLHDAFAQISKPNERYPKEIYSEHIKDLQEYFLDYNQETQKYYFKDYAHRFYAYAKETLEGNFNPTHIEKICSLLTASLKQRETLEDLKFWLKSEFKKYEPDLREQVDFLDRQIIESVNKLKNNTTNSDKNFIELLREVESNLDKAQDQSKELAAAYSETKVIRSILEKREDTDSEADDLIADVHFFIKYLNERLDSIDGKLDRIQPKIRHLFSILNRPQFNSKIEKFLHFLLDKSTVTGKKDTVLPKSVLNPVLHIDTPNFTIVERERELFPSKPKKRVSYKSNEVKIEENTKSILKVLTQQDLIRKWEQHIIAEIELRGGIDLSATFFEIMEDTNDGQIAVSAIYSSIQQARKSKRFDFKMNKTKQTNSKIEHISLWKMNIQKI
;
A
#
# COMPACT_ATOMS: atom_id res chain seq x y z
N MET A 1 -73.52 7.85 35.35
CA MET A 1 -72.20 8.36 35.77
C MET A 1 -71.17 7.45 35.12
N ASN A 2 -70.22 8.08 34.43
CA ASN A 2 -69.29 7.59 33.40
C ASN A 2 -68.74 6.17 33.54
N ASP A 3 -69.01 5.36 32.51
CA ASP A 3 -68.11 4.31 32.03
C ASP A 3 -66.96 4.95 31.26
N ASN A 4 -65.73 4.75 31.74
CA ASN A 4 -64.51 5.10 31.03
C ASN A 4 -64.32 4.13 29.86
N ASN A 5 -64.71 4.56 28.66
CA ASN A 5 -64.29 3.94 27.41
C ASN A 5 -62.78 4.12 27.23
N ASN A 6 -62.00 3.12 27.66
CA ASN A 6 -60.63 2.93 27.16
C ASN A 6 -60.71 2.59 25.68
N ILE A 7 -60.55 3.59 24.81
CA ILE A 7 -60.44 3.40 23.37
C ILE A 7 -59.14 2.62 23.14
N ASN A 8 -59.25 1.33 22.86
CA ASN A 8 -58.11 0.46 22.57
C ASN A 8 -57.65 0.74 21.13
N PHE A 9 -56.76 1.72 20.96
CA PHE A 9 -56.19 2.13 19.68
C PHE A 9 -55.34 1.00 19.09
N ASP A 10 -55.71 0.52 17.89
CA ASP A 10 -54.98 -0.49 17.14
C ASP A 10 -54.51 0.12 15.81
N PHE A 11 -53.25 0.58 15.81
CA PHE A 11 -52.60 1.30 14.71
C PHE A 11 -52.79 0.61 13.33
N VAL A 12 -52.73 -0.72 13.29
CA VAL A 12 -52.82 -1.47 12.02
C VAL A 12 -54.25 -1.52 11.50
N LYS A 13 -55.26 -1.46 12.38
CA LYS A 13 -56.67 -1.41 11.96
C LYS A 13 -57.04 -0.03 11.45
N GLU A 14 -56.60 1.03 12.13
CA GLU A 14 -56.91 2.41 11.73
C GLU A 14 -56.21 2.81 10.43
N ILE A 15 -54.97 2.38 10.19
CA ILE A 15 -54.28 2.66 8.91
C ILE A 15 -54.85 1.87 7.73
N LYS A 16 -55.49 0.72 8.00
CA LYS A 16 -56.14 -0.11 6.96
C LYS A 16 -57.48 0.46 6.51
N GLU A 17 -58.01 1.46 7.21
CA GLU A 17 -59.21 2.15 6.74
C GLU A 17 -58.92 2.82 5.38
N PRO A 18 -59.85 2.68 4.42
CA PRO A 18 -59.63 3.15 3.06
C PRO A 18 -59.43 4.66 3.04
N GLY A 19 -58.26 5.11 2.58
CA GLY A 19 -57.91 6.53 2.45
C GLY A 19 -56.96 7.06 3.54
N VAL A 20 -56.99 6.50 4.76
CA VAL A 20 -56.19 7.00 5.91
C VAL A 20 -54.68 6.95 5.64
N TYR A 21 -54.21 5.91 4.95
CA TYR A 21 -52.81 5.81 4.54
C TYR A 21 -52.39 6.94 3.58
N GLN A 22 -53.25 7.31 2.62
CA GLN A 22 -52.93 8.33 1.61
C GLN A 22 -53.00 9.75 2.18
N LEU A 23 -53.77 9.92 3.25
CA LEU A 23 -53.90 11.15 4.02
C LEU A 23 -52.67 11.41 4.91
N LEU A 24 -52.01 10.37 5.40
CA LEU A 24 -50.74 10.47 6.16
C LEU A 24 -49.49 10.47 5.25
N PHE A 25 -49.55 9.74 4.13
CA PHE A 25 -48.46 9.59 3.16
C PHE A 25 -48.93 10.00 1.76
N PRO A 26 -48.75 11.27 1.36
CA PRO A 26 -49.20 11.74 0.06
C PRO A 26 -48.45 11.07 -1.09
N LYS A 27 -49.09 11.03 -2.27
CA LYS A 27 -48.44 10.54 -3.51
C LYS A 27 -47.16 11.34 -3.80
N LYS A 28 -46.16 10.70 -4.40
CA LYS A 28 -44.82 11.27 -4.64
C LYS A 28 -44.84 12.68 -5.25
N GLU A 29 -45.65 12.91 -6.27
CA GLU A 29 -45.77 14.21 -6.96
C GLU A 29 -46.34 15.30 -6.04
N VAL A 30 -47.36 14.94 -5.25
CA VAL A 30 -48.03 15.82 -4.29
C VAL A 30 -47.12 16.14 -3.12
N GLY A 31 -46.46 15.13 -2.55
CA GLY A 31 -45.50 15.33 -1.45
C GLY A 31 -44.33 16.23 -1.85
N LEU A 32 -43.78 16.05 -3.05
CA LEU A 32 -42.70 16.89 -3.58
C LEU A 32 -43.14 18.35 -3.80
N ALA A 33 -44.35 18.58 -4.31
CA ALA A 33 -44.87 19.94 -4.54
C ALA A 33 -44.99 20.71 -3.24
N VAL A 34 -45.48 20.03 -2.20
CA VAL A 34 -45.60 20.60 -0.87
C VAL A 34 -44.24 20.83 -0.21
N MET A 35 -43.25 19.95 -0.43
CA MET A 35 -41.87 20.17 0.03
C MET A 35 -41.22 21.41 -0.59
N VAL A 36 -41.44 21.67 -1.88
CA VAL A 36 -40.93 22.88 -2.56
C VAL A 36 -41.53 24.16 -1.95
N LEU A 37 -42.80 24.12 -1.53
CA LEU A 37 -43.43 25.25 -0.83
C LEU A 37 -42.86 25.45 0.56
N PHE A 38 -42.63 24.36 1.29
CA PHE A 38 -42.01 24.40 2.61
C PHE A 38 -40.62 25.06 2.55
N GLU A 39 -39.80 24.66 1.57
CA GLU A 39 -38.47 25.26 1.34
C GLU A 39 -38.55 26.75 0.97
N LYS A 40 -39.54 27.16 0.17
CA LYS A 40 -39.78 28.58 -0.16
C LYS A 40 -40.20 29.42 1.07
N ILE A 41 -40.88 28.80 2.04
CA ILE A 41 -41.27 29.45 3.29
C ILE A 41 -40.05 29.61 4.21
N GLU A 42 -39.25 28.57 4.38
CA GLU A 42 -38.02 28.64 5.20
C GLU A 42 -36.98 29.61 4.65
N ASN A 43 -36.83 29.68 3.33
CA ASN A 43 -35.93 30.62 2.65
C ASN A 43 -36.46 32.07 2.65
N LYS A 44 -37.56 32.37 3.35
CA LYS A 44 -38.22 33.68 3.45
C LYS A 44 -38.65 34.29 2.10
N THR A 45 -38.75 33.48 1.05
CA THR A 45 -39.25 33.95 -0.25
C THR A 45 -40.76 34.21 -0.26
N LEU A 46 -41.49 33.64 0.70
CA LEU A 46 -42.89 33.93 0.96
C LEU A 46 -43.02 34.64 2.33
N PRO A 47 -43.52 35.90 2.37
CA PRO A 47 -43.69 36.63 3.62
C PRO A 47 -44.79 35.99 4.49
N ASP A 48 -44.51 35.89 5.80
CA ASP A 48 -45.40 35.42 6.87
C ASP A 48 -45.75 33.92 6.92
N GLY A 49 -45.03 33.04 6.21
CA GLY A 49 -45.26 31.58 6.29
C GLY A 49 -46.64 31.13 5.81
N LYS A 50 -47.28 31.98 4.99
CA LYS A 50 -48.60 31.76 4.40
C LYS A 50 -48.49 31.81 2.89
N PHE A 51 -49.27 30.98 2.19
CA PHE A 51 -49.25 30.91 0.73
C PHE A 51 -50.66 30.83 0.14
N ILE A 52 -50.79 31.19 -1.15
CA ILE A 52 -52.06 31.23 -1.88
C ILE A 52 -52.18 29.98 -2.76
N GLU A 53 -53.39 29.61 -3.17
CA GLU A 53 -53.65 28.52 -4.11
C GLU A 53 -52.81 28.59 -5.40
N LYS A 54 -52.50 29.80 -5.85
CA LYS A 54 -51.63 30.04 -7.01
C LYS A 54 -50.20 29.55 -6.77
N ASP A 55 -49.63 29.80 -5.59
CA ASP A 55 -48.27 29.37 -5.24
C ASP A 55 -48.20 27.84 -5.18
N LEU A 56 -49.27 27.21 -4.67
CA LEU A 56 -49.42 25.77 -4.63
C LEU A 56 -49.49 25.19 -6.05
N HIS A 57 -50.29 25.79 -6.93
CA HIS A 57 -50.33 25.44 -8.35
C HIS A 57 -48.98 25.58 -9.05
N ASP A 58 -48.23 26.65 -8.78
CA ASP A 58 -46.91 26.89 -9.35
C ASP A 58 -45.90 25.83 -8.88
N ALA A 59 -45.99 25.37 -7.63
CA ALA A 59 -45.15 24.31 -7.09
C ALA A 59 -45.47 22.93 -7.72
N PHE A 60 -46.74 22.63 -7.95
CA PHE A 60 -47.12 21.43 -8.71
C PHE A 60 -46.64 21.49 -10.16
N ALA A 61 -46.80 22.63 -10.83
CA ALA A 61 -46.35 22.84 -12.20
C ALA A 61 -44.82 22.72 -12.35
N GLN A 62 -44.06 22.97 -11.28
CA GLN A 62 -42.61 22.85 -11.26
C GLN A 62 -42.12 21.39 -11.25
N ILE A 63 -42.93 20.45 -10.75
CA ILE A 63 -42.53 19.05 -10.50
C ILE A 63 -43.14 18.09 -11.51
N SER A 64 -44.38 18.35 -11.92
CA SER A 64 -45.04 17.60 -12.99
C SER A 64 -44.46 18.02 -14.34
N LYS A 65 -44.01 17.06 -15.16
CA LYS A 65 -43.56 17.36 -16.53
C LYS A 65 -44.68 18.07 -17.32
N PRO A 66 -44.38 19.07 -18.17
CA PRO A 66 -45.35 19.94 -18.82
C PRO A 66 -46.23 19.28 -19.92
N ASN A 67 -46.25 17.95 -20.03
CA ASN A 67 -46.92 17.26 -21.14
C ASN A 67 -48.36 16.82 -20.87
N GLU A 68 -48.87 16.92 -19.64
CA GLU A 68 -50.28 16.67 -19.36
C GLU A 68 -50.90 17.88 -18.64
N ARG A 69 -51.93 18.44 -19.25
CA ARG A 69 -52.73 19.53 -18.68
C ARG A 69 -53.57 18.91 -17.56
N TYR A 70 -53.06 18.91 -16.33
CA TYR A 70 -53.78 18.36 -15.18
C TYR A 70 -55.14 19.09 -15.00
N PRO A 71 -56.27 18.37 -14.99
CA PRO A 71 -57.60 18.95 -14.76
C PRO A 71 -57.69 19.63 -13.38
N LYS A 72 -58.40 20.77 -13.30
CA LYS A 72 -58.63 21.50 -12.03
C LYS A 72 -59.26 20.63 -10.93
N GLU A 73 -60.07 19.66 -11.34
CA GLU A 73 -60.74 18.70 -10.45
C GLU A 73 -59.73 17.86 -9.64
N ILE A 74 -58.68 17.35 -10.28
CA ILE A 74 -57.63 16.54 -9.63
C ILE A 74 -56.83 17.37 -8.63
N TYR A 75 -56.55 18.64 -8.95
CA TYR A 75 -55.89 19.56 -8.02
C TYR A 75 -56.73 19.84 -6.78
N SER A 76 -58.02 20.12 -6.97
CA SER A 76 -58.92 20.37 -5.85
C SER A 76 -59.09 19.14 -4.96
N GLU A 77 -59.00 17.94 -5.51
CA GLU A 77 -59.01 16.68 -4.76
C GLU A 77 -57.73 16.53 -3.93
N HIS A 78 -56.55 16.74 -4.53
CA HIS A 78 -55.28 16.71 -3.80
C HIS A 78 -55.14 17.79 -2.72
N ILE A 79 -55.72 18.98 -2.96
CA ILE A 79 -55.76 20.04 -1.95
C ILE A 79 -56.66 19.63 -0.77
N LYS A 80 -57.80 18.97 -1.04
CA LYS A 80 -58.67 18.46 0.02
C LYS A 80 -57.99 17.37 0.84
N ASP A 81 -57.31 16.43 0.18
CA ASP A 81 -56.55 15.36 0.88
C ASP A 81 -55.46 15.97 1.78
N LEU A 82 -54.76 17.00 1.29
CA LEU A 82 -53.73 17.71 2.06
C LEU A 82 -54.32 18.54 3.21
N GLN A 83 -55.57 19.03 3.10
CA GLN A 83 -56.23 19.79 4.17
C GLN A 83 -56.54 18.96 5.41
N GLU A 84 -56.59 17.63 5.34
CA GLU A 84 -56.89 16.82 6.53
C GLU A 84 -55.74 16.81 7.54
N TYR A 85 -54.49 16.57 7.09
CA TYR A 85 -53.33 16.46 8.00
C TYR A 85 -52.19 17.43 7.72
N PHE A 86 -52.10 18.02 6.52
CA PHE A 86 -50.94 18.83 6.13
C PHE A 86 -51.21 20.35 6.11
N LEU A 87 -52.41 20.76 5.69
CA LEU A 87 -52.75 22.16 5.43
C LEU A 87 -53.98 22.57 6.24
N ASP A 88 -54.02 23.84 6.65
CA ASP A 88 -55.23 24.50 7.10
C ASP A 88 -55.49 25.71 6.21
N TYR A 89 -56.77 25.96 5.94
CA TYR A 89 -57.23 27.07 5.13
C TYR A 89 -57.93 28.12 6.00
N ASN A 90 -57.41 29.35 6.01
CA ASN A 90 -58.07 30.46 6.68
C ASN A 90 -59.00 31.19 5.68
N GLN A 91 -60.31 31.06 5.91
CA GLN A 91 -61.37 31.64 5.08
C GLN A 91 -61.35 33.18 5.04
N GLU A 92 -60.91 33.85 6.11
CA GLU A 92 -60.88 35.32 6.18
C GLU A 92 -59.73 35.92 5.37
N THR A 93 -58.61 35.20 5.28
CA THR A 93 -57.39 35.69 4.60
C THR A 93 -57.16 35.07 3.23
N GLN A 94 -57.96 34.06 2.84
CA GLN A 94 -57.78 33.24 1.63
C GLN A 94 -56.36 32.66 1.50
N LYS A 95 -55.75 32.32 2.63
CA LYS A 95 -54.37 31.82 2.71
C LYS A 95 -54.34 30.46 3.37
N TYR A 96 -53.43 29.63 2.89
CA TYR A 96 -53.08 28.34 3.46
C TYR A 96 -51.92 28.49 4.44
N TYR A 97 -51.96 27.68 5.51
CA TYR A 97 -50.84 27.49 6.43
C TYR A 97 -50.61 26.00 6.67
N PHE A 98 -49.37 25.65 7.01
CA PHE A 98 -49.00 24.28 7.32
C PHE A 98 -49.45 23.91 8.73
N LYS A 99 -50.01 22.70 8.89
CA LYS A 99 -50.29 22.09 10.19
C LYS A 99 -48.99 21.69 10.90
N ASP A 100 -49.06 21.47 12.21
CA ASP A 100 -47.91 21.00 13.00
C ASP A 100 -47.38 19.65 12.50
N TYR A 101 -48.27 18.76 12.03
CA TYR A 101 -47.88 17.50 11.44
C TYR A 101 -47.04 17.70 10.17
N ALA A 102 -47.46 18.58 9.26
CA ALA A 102 -46.67 18.92 8.08
C ALA A 102 -45.29 19.48 8.46
N HIS A 103 -45.23 20.42 9.40
CA HIS A 103 -43.95 20.97 9.87
C HIS A 103 -43.05 19.88 10.43
N ARG A 104 -43.56 18.98 11.29
CA ARG A 104 -42.77 17.87 11.83
C ARG A 104 -42.34 16.88 10.76
N PHE A 105 -43.23 16.52 9.85
CA PHE A 105 -42.95 15.58 8.77
C PHE A 105 -41.88 16.13 7.81
N TYR A 106 -41.99 17.39 7.41
CA TYR A 106 -41.05 18.03 6.50
C TYR A 106 -39.73 18.40 7.18
N ALA A 107 -39.77 18.89 8.43
CA ALA A 107 -38.56 19.10 9.21
C ALA A 107 -37.79 17.79 9.40
N TYR A 108 -38.48 16.71 9.79
CA TYR A 108 -37.87 15.39 9.92
C TYR A 108 -37.31 14.88 8.58
N ALA A 109 -38.07 14.97 7.48
CA ALA A 109 -37.57 14.57 6.16
C ALA A 109 -36.36 15.41 5.71
N LYS A 110 -36.37 16.71 6.00
CA LYS A 110 -35.28 17.63 5.70
C LYS A 110 -34.06 17.32 6.57
N GLU A 111 -34.20 17.15 7.87
CA GLU A 111 -33.11 16.76 8.78
C GLU A 111 -32.49 15.42 8.37
N THR A 112 -33.33 14.44 8.02
CA THR A 112 -32.89 13.13 7.53
C THR A 112 -32.14 13.20 6.18
N LEU A 113 -32.43 14.21 5.34
CA LEU A 113 -31.78 14.41 4.04
C LEU A 113 -30.57 15.35 4.11
N GLU A 114 -30.66 16.41 4.90
CA GLU A 114 -29.58 17.37 5.15
C GLU A 114 -28.48 16.71 5.97
N GLY A 115 -28.83 15.79 6.87
CA GLY A 115 -27.94 14.80 7.46
C GLY A 115 -26.56 15.38 7.78
N ASN A 116 -26.51 16.52 8.46
CA ASN A 116 -25.23 17.13 8.80
C ASN A 116 -24.65 16.35 9.97
N PHE A 117 -23.70 15.47 9.64
CA PHE A 117 -22.88 14.77 10.61
C PHE A 117 -22.22 15.76 11.56
N ASN A 118 -22.68 15.81 12.81
CA ASN A 118 -22.20 16.72 13.85
C ASN A 118 -21.76 15.92 15.10
N PRO A 119 -20.54 15.36 15.13
CA PRO A 119 -20.00 14.62 16.28
C PRO A 119 -20.11 15.41 17.58
N THR A 120 -19.82 16.71 17.49
CA THR A 120 -19.83 17.66 18.60
C THR A 120 -21.23 17.89 19.15
N HIS A 121 -22.28 17.61 18.37
CA HIS A 121 -23.65 17.66 18.86
C HIS A 121 -23.98 16.43 19.73
N ILE A 122 -23.51 15.26 19.32
CA ILE A 122 -23.71 14.00 20.06
C ILE A 122 -22.90 14.00 21.34
N GLU A 123 -21.64 14.45 21.30
CA GLU A 123 -20.83 14.62 22.51
C GLU A 123 -21.51 15.58 23.49
N LYS A 124 -22.07 16.70 23.01
CA LYS A 124 -22.87 17.61 23.85
C LYS A 124 -24.12 16.93 24.41
N ILE A 125 -24.86 16.14 23.62
CA ILE A 125 -26.04 15.41 24.08
C ILE A 125 -25.64 14.37 25.14
N CYS A 126 -24.60 13.57 24.90
CA CYS A 126 -24.09 12.58 25.84
C CYS A 126 -23.56 13.23 27.13
N SER A 127 -22.91 14.39 27.03
CA SER A 127 -22.45 15.17 28.18
C SER A 127 -23.61 15.76 28.97
N LEU A 128 -24.65 16.27 28.29
CA LEU A 128 -25.88 16.77 28.93
C LEU A 128 -26.67 15.63 29.58
N LEU A 129 -26.77 14.46 28.95
CA LEU A 129 -27.37 13.26 29.52
C LEU A 129 -26.58 12.79 30.75
N THR A 130 -25.25 12.81 30.68
CA THR A 130 -24.40 12.42 31.81
C THR A 130 -24.50 13.43 32.96
N ALA A 131 -24.58 14.73 32.67
CA ALA A 131 -24.72 15.78 33.67
C ALA A 131 -26.11 15.75 34.34
N SER A 132 -27.18 15.59 33.55
CA SER A 132 -28.56 15.48 34.07
C SER A 132 -28.75 14.21 34.91
N LEU A 133 -28.09 13.11 34.57
CA LEU A 133 -28.11 11.88 35.35
C LEU A 133 -27.31 11.97 36.66
N LYS A 134 -26.22 12.76 36.69
CA LYS A 134 -25.43 13.02 37.91
C LYS A 134 -26.14 13.95 38.92
N GLN A 135 -27.04 14.81 38.45
CA GLN A 135 -27.75 15.78 39.31
C GLN A 135 -28.98 15.19 40.02
N ARG A 136 -29.39 13.96 39.71
CA ARG A 136 -30.61 13.34 40.25
C ARG A 136 -30.28 12.28 41.31
N GLU A 137 -30.71 12.56 42.53
CA GLU A 137 -30.48 11.71 43.72
C GLU A 137 -31.73 10.88 44.10
N THR A 138 -32.91 11.22 43.58
CA THR A 138 -34.23 10.67 43.93
C THR A 138 -34.77 9.68 42.88
N LEU A 139 -35.43 8.61 43.34
CA LEU A 139 -35.91 7.50 42.51
C LEU A 139 -37.02 7.90 41.52
N GLU A 140 -37.92 8.81 41.90
CA GLU A 140 -38.97 9.33 40.99
C GLU A 140 -38.40 10.21 39.86
N ASP A 141 -37.37 11.01 40.17
CA ASP A 141 -36.70 11.85 39.19
C ASP A 141 -35.87 11.02 38.19
N LEU A 142 -35.38 9.85 38.62
CA LEU A 142 -34.72 8.86 37.77
C LEU A 142 -35.73 8.19 36.82
N LYS A 143 -36.91 7.79 37.31
CA LYS A 143 -37.99 7.26 36.45
C LYS A 143 -38.46 8.30 35.43
N PHE A 144 -38.59 9.57 35.83
CA PHE A 144 -38.92 10.66 34.91
C PHE A 144 -37.81 10.88 33.87
N TRP A 145 -36.54 10.81 34.28
CA TRP A 145 -35.40 10.92 33.37
C TRP A 145 -35.41 9.81 32.31
N LEU A 146 -35.59 8.56 32.73
CA LEU A 146 -35.60 7.39 31.85
C LEU A 146 -36.78 7.40 30.87
N LYS A 147 -37.98 7.80 31.34
CA LYS A 147 -39.18 7.83 30.49
C LYS A 147 -39.25 9.04 29.56
N SER A 148 -38.75 10.20 29.96
CA SER A 148 -39.01 11.46 29.25
C SER A 148 -37.76 12.13 28.69
N GLU A 149 -36.66 12.15 29.44
CA GLU A 149 -35.44 12.83 28.97
C GLU A 149 -34.60 11.94 28.07
N PHE A 150 -34.38 10.68 28.45
CA PHE A 150 -33.60 9.75 27.62
C PHE A 150 -34.31 9.40 26.31
N LYS A 151 -35.61 9.07 26.37
CA LYS A 151 -36.41 8.74 25.18
C LYS A 151 -36.54 9.88 24.17
N LYS A 152 -36.32 11.13 24.60
CA LYS A 152 -36.32 12.29 23.69
C LYS A 152 -35.11 12.29 22.76
N TYR A 153 -33.94 11.84 23.25
CA TYR A 153 -32.68 11.85 22.49
C TYR A 153 -32.38 10.50 21.80
N GLU A 154 -33.16 9.46 22.11
CA GLU A 154 -33.05 8.15 21.46
C GLU A 154 -33.17 8.21 19.91
N PRO A 155 -34.13 8.95 19.32
CA PRO A 155 -34.26 9.08 17.87
C PRO A 155 -33.05 9.76 17.23
N ASP A 156 -32.58 10.87 17.81
CA ASP A 156 -31.45 11.66 17.29
C ASP A 156 -30.17 10.81 17.21
N LEU A 157 -29.90 10.00 18.24
CA LEU A 157 -28.75 9.09 18.27
C LEU A 157 -28.87 7.98 17.23
N ARG A 158 -30.08 7.43 17.05
CA ARG A 158 -30.33 6.40 16.02
C ARG A 158 -30.19 6.96 14.61
N GLU A 159 -30.66 8.18 14.36
CA GLU A 159 -30.60 8.84 13.05
C GLU A 159 -29.16 9.07 12.58
N GLN A 160 -28.25 9.42 13.50
CA GLN A 160 -26.84 9.64 13.17
C GLN A 160 -26.13 8.34 12.76
N VAL A 161 -26.49 7.21 13.36
CA VAL A 161 -26.00 5.89 12.94
C VAL A 161 -26.64 5.43 11.62
N ASP A 162 -27.94 5.71 11.42
CA ASP A 162 -28.63 5.50 10.14
C ASP A 162 -27.96 6.27 9.00
N PHE A 163 -27.55 7.52 9.26
CA PHE A 163 -26.91 8.38 8.27
C PHE A 163 -25.60 7.78 7.75
N LEU A 164 -24.72 7.31 8.65
CA LEU A 164 -23.48 6.65 8.24
C LEU A 164 -23.73 5.39 7.40
N ASP A 165 -24.69 4.55 7.80
CA ASP A 165 -25.02 3.34 7.03
C ASP A 165 -25.54 3.71 5.63
N ARG A 166 -26.38 4.75 5.52
CA ARG A 166 -26.87 5.27 4.23
C ARG A 166 -25.74 5.83 3.37
N GLN A 167 -24.84 6.63 3.92
CA GLN A 167 -23.70 7.21 3.20
C GLN A 167 -22.80 6.12 2.61
N ILE A 168 -22.56 5.03 3.35
CA ILE A 168 -21.81 3.87 2.88
C ILE A 168 -22.56 3.17 1.74
N ILE A 169 -23.86 2.89 1.93
CA ILE A 169 -24.70 2.22 0.91
C ILE A 169 -24.76 3.06 -0.38
N GLU A 170 -24.94 4.37 -0.28
CA GLU A 170 -24.96 5.28 -1.43
C GLU A 170 -23.61 5.31 -2.15
N SER A 171 -22.51 5.38 -1.41
CA SER A 171 -21.16 5.36 -1.99
C SER A 171 -20.88 4.05 -2.74
N VAL A 172 -21.32 2.91 -2.18
CA VAL A 172 -21.23 1.60 -2.83
C VAL A 172 -22.14 1.50 -4.06
N ASN A 173 -23.36 2.03 -3.99
CA ASN A 173 -24.28 2.03 -5.12
C ASN A 173 -23.81 2.95 -6.26
N LYS A 174 -23.22 4.11 -5.94
CA LYS A 174 -22.55 4.98 -6.92
C LYS A 174 -21.43 4.22 -7.63
N LEU A 175 -20.65 3.41 -6.90
CA LEU A 175 -19.61 2.57 -7.51
C LEU A 175 -20.22 1.53 -8.47
N LYS A 176 -21.24 0.80 -8.02
CA LYS A 176 -21.89 -0.28 -8.79
C LYS A 176 -22.56 0.21 -10.08
N ASN A 177 -23.21 1.37 -10.04
CA ASN A 177 -23.96 1.89 -11.18
C ASN A 177 -23.06 2.55 -12.24
N ASN A 178 -21.86 3.00 -11.86
CA ASN A 178 -20.94 3.71 -12.77
C ASN A 178 -19.83 2.84 -13.33
N THR A 179 -19.70 1.57 -12.90
CA THR A 179 -18.79 0.57 -13.50
C THR A 179 -19.03 0.30 -14.99
N THR A 180 -20.12 0.82 -15.58
CA THR A 180 -20.48 0.67 -17.00
C THR A 180 -20.04 1.84 -17.88
N ASN A 181 -19.51 2.94 -17.32
CA ASN A 181 -19.10 4.14 -18.06
C ASN A 181 -17.56 4.28 -18.13
N SER A 182 -17.09 4.79 -19.27
CA SER A 182 -15.68 4.91 -19.71
C SER A 182 -14.60 5.06 -18.62
N ASP A 183 -13.51 4.27 -18.76
CA ASP A 183 -12.39 4.08 -17.81
C ASP A 183 -11.80 5.35 -17.16
N LYS A 184 -11.79 6.51 -17.85
CA LYS A 184 -11.23 7.75 -17.28
C LYS A 184 -12.10 8.36 -16.18
N ASN A 185 -13.42 8.39 -16.39
CA ASN A 185 -14.36 8.89 -15.36
C ASN A 185 -14.45 7.90 -14.20
N PHE A 186 -14.23 6.61 -14.48
CA PHE A 186 -14.30 5.58 -13.45
C PHE A 186 -13.18 5.68 -12.41
N ILE A 187 -11.96 6.08 -12.80
CA ILE A 187 -10.84 6.31 -11.86
C ILE A 187 -11.12 7.51 -10.94
N GLU A 188 -11.67 8.59 -11.47
CA GLU A 188 -12.05 9.77 -10.67
C GLU A 188 -13.17 9.42 -9.69
N LEU A 189 -14.18 8.68 -10.15
CA LEU A 189 -15.27 8.19 -9.32
C LEU A 189 -14.78 7.25 -8.21
N LEU A 190 -13.82 6.37 -8.51
CA LEU A 190 -13.20 5.50 -7.51
C LEU A 190 -12.45 6.29 -6.43
N ARG A 191 -11.75 7.39 -6.81
CA ARG A 191 -11.08 8.26 -5.83
C ARG A 191 -12.08 9.00 -4.95
N GLU A 192 -13.17 9.46 -5.55
CA GLU A 192 -14.26 10.09 -4.81
C GLU A 192 -14.88 9.11 -3.81
N VAL A 193 -15.16 7.86 -4.24
CA VAL A 193 -15.71 6.82 -3.36
C VAL A 193 -14.73 6.44 -2.26
N GLU A 194 -13.43 6.28 -2.55
CA GLU A 194 -12.42 6.01 -1.52
C GLU A 194 -12.36 7.13 -0.48
N SER A 195 -12.31 8.39 -0.93
CA SER A 195 -12.34 9.57 -0.04
C SER A 195 -13.60 9.64 0.82
N ASN A 196 -14.77 9.32 0.25
CA ASN A 196 -16.03 9.30 1.00
C ASN A 196 -16.08 8.16 2.03
N LEU A 197 -15.50 7.00 1.73
CA LEU A 197 -15.42 5.88 2.68
C LEU A 197 -14.39 6.14 3.79
N ASP A 198 -13.25 6.76 3.48
CA ASP A 198 -12.27 7.17 4.49
C ASP A 198 -12.88 8.21 5.44
N LYS A 199 -13.65 9.18 4.90
CA LYS A 199 -14.45 10.10 5.72
C LYS A 199 -15.44 9.35 6.60
N ALA A 200 -16.24 8.43 6.04
CA ALA A 200 -17.19 7.64 6.83
C ALA A 200 -16.51 6.82 7.94
N GLN A 201 -15.28 6.35 7.71
CA GLN A 201 -14.47 5.66 8.71
C GLN A 201 -14.02 6.59 9.85
N ASP A 202 -13.57 7.79 9.53
CA ASP A 202 -13.20 8.79 10.55
C ASP A 202 -14.42 9.23 11.36
N GLN A 203 -15.55 9.44 10.68
CA GLN A 203 -16.84 9.75 11.30
C GLN A 203 -17.32 8.64 12.24
N SER A 204 -17.16 7.36 11.85
CA SER A 204 -17.49 6.21 12.71
C SER A 204 -16.64 6.20 13.99
N LYS A 205 -15.33 6.46 13.89
CA LYS A 205 -14.43 6.56 15.05
C LYS A 205 -14.81 7.70 15.98
N GLU A 206 -15.19 8.86 15.43
CA GLU A 206 -15.65 10.01 16.21
C GLU A 206 -16.96 9.70 16.95
N LEU A 207 -17.89 8.98 16.33
CA LEU A 207 -19.10 8.49 17.01
C LEU A 207 -18.75 7.50 18.12
N ALA A 208 -17.91 6.52 17.85
CA ALA A 208 -17.50 5.55 18.86
C ALA A 208 -16.86 6.24 20.08
N ALA A 209 -16.11 7.33 19.86
CA ALA A 209 -15.57 8.17 20.91
C ALA A 209 -16.68 8.95 21.66
N ALA A 210 -17.62 9.60 20.96
CA ALA A 210 -18.74 10.31 21.59
C ALA A 210 -19.64 9.37 22.40
N TYR A 211 -19.91 8.16 21.89
CA TYR A 211 -20.66 7.12 22.59
C TYR A 211 -19.89 6.50 23.77
N SER A 212 -18.59 6.75 23.93
CA SER A 212 -17.86 6.29 25.12
C SER A 212 -18.44 6.89 26.41
N GLU A 213 -19.02 8.10 26.36
CA GLU A 213 -19.72 8.71 27.49
C GLU A 213 -20.98 7.93 27.90
N THR A 214 -21.63 7.22 26.97
CA THR A 214 -22.76 6.34 27.31
C THR A 214 -22.32 5.13 28.14
N LYS A 215 -21.04 4.73 28.10
CA LYS A 215 -20.48 3.73 29.02
C LYS A 215 -20.40 4.28 30.44
N VAL A 216 -20.20 5.59 30.60
CA VAL A 216 -20.23 6.25 31.91
C VAL A 216 -21.66 6.26 32.44
N ILE A 217 -22.66 6.59 31.61
CA ILE A 217 -24.08 6.48 31.95
C ILE A 217 -24.40 5.06 32.44
N ARG A 218 -23.99 4.04 31.67
CA ARG A 218 -24.14 2.63 32.06
C ARG A 218 -23.51 2.33 33.42
N SER A 219 -22.30 2.80 33.68
CA SER A 219 -21.62 2.57 34.95
C SER A 219 -22.28 3.27 36.15
N ILE A 220 -22.96 4.40 35.93
CA ILE A 220 -23.69 5.11 36.99
C ILE A 220 -25.01 4.40 37.29
N LEU A 221 -25.68 3.87 36.26
CA LEU A 221 -26.89 3.08 36.42
C LEU A 221 -26.61 1.72 37.09
N GLU A 222 -25.53 1.02 36.72
CA GLU A 222 -25.13 -0.26 37.33
C GLU A 222 -24.69 -0.11 38.81
N LYS A 223 -24.26 1.08 39.24
CA LYS A 223 -23.83 1.35 40.63
C LYS A 223 -24.99 1.68 41.57
N ARG A 224 -26.17 1.97 41.05
CA ARG A 224 -27.36 2.18 41.88
C ARG A 224 -27.99 0.82 42.16
N GLU A 225 -27.83 0.34 43.38
CA GLU A 225 -28.63 -0.76 43.92
C GLU A 225 -30.03 -0.22 44.28
N ASP A 226 -30.87 0.00 43.26
CA ASP A 226 -32.27 0.35 43.47
C ASP A 226 -33.08 -0.95 43.62
N THR A 227 -33.92 -1.06 44.65
CA THR A 227 -34.77 -2.25 44.92
C THR A 227 -36.12 -2.23 44.18
N ASP A 228 -36.30 -1.37 43.18
CA ASP A 228 -37.59 -1.14 42.51
C ASP A 228 -37.61 -1.72 41.08
N SER A 229 -38.45 -2.75 40.88
CA SER A 229 -38.55 -3.52 39.63
C SER A 229 -38.86 -2.66 38.39
N GLU A 230 -39.61 -1.56 38.54
CA GLU A 230 -39.94 -0.69 37.39
C GLU A 230 -38.74 0.18 36.96
N ALA A 231 -37.88 0.56 37.91
CA ALA A 231 -36.65 1.29 37.59
C ALA A 231 -35.65 0.35 36.90
N ASP A 232 -35.55 -0.90 37.35
CA ASP A 232 -34.71 -1.94 36.74
C ASP A 232 -35.10 -2.23 35.29
N ASP A 233 -36.39 -2.33 34.98
CA ASP A 233 -36.88 -2.53 33.61
C ASP A 233 -36.50 -1.36 32.69
N LEU A 234 -36.64 -0.11 33.17
CA LEU A 234 -36.27 1.08 32.41
C LEU A 234 -34.76 1.22 32.23
N ILE A 235 -33.97 0.81 33.22
CA ILE A 235 -32.51 0.76 33.14
C ILE A 235 -32.08 -0.31 32.12
N ALA A 236 -32.75 -1.46 32.11
CA ALA A 236 -32.52 -2.52 31.13
C ALA A 236 -32.82 -2.04 29.70
N ASP A 237 -33.88 -1.27 29.48
CA ASP A 237 -34.20 -0.64 28.18
C ASP A 237 -33.07 0.28 27.71
N VAL A 238 -32.53 1.12 28.59
CA VAL A 238 -31.40 2.00 28.28
C VAL A 238 -30.14 1.20 27.96
N HIS A 239 -29.86 0.14 28.73
CA HIS A 239 -28.74 -0.75 28.44
C HIS A 239 -28.90 -1.46 27.09
N PHE A 240 -30.11 -1.91 26.76
CA PHE A 240 -30.42 -2.53 25.49
C PHE A 240 -30.19 -1.55 24.33
N PHE A 241 -30.64 -0.30 24.47
CA PHE A 241 -30.41 0.74 23.46
C PHE A 241 -28.92 1.05 23.26
N ILE A 242 -28.16 1.22 24.35
CA ILE A 242 -26.70 1.45 24.27
C ILE A 242 -26.00 0.26 23.60
N LYS A 243 -26.39 -0.97 23.94
CA LYS A 243 -25.87 -2.18 23.30
C LYS A 243 -26.18 -2.19 21.80
N TYR A 244 -27.43 -1.91 21.43
CA TYR A 244 -27.89 -1.82 20.05
C TYR A 244 -27.07 -0.81 19.24
N LEU A 245 -26.79 0.38 19.78
CA LEU A 245 -25.96 1.38 19.10
C LEU A 245 -24.53 0.90 18.86
N ASN A 246 -23.89 0.31 19.87
CA ASN A 246 -22.53 -0.21 19.74
C ASN A 246 -22.45 -1.34 18.70
N GLU A 247 -23.37 -2.31 18.74
CA GLU A 247 -23.43 -3.40 17.75
C GLU A 247 -23.60 -2.88 16.32
N ARG A 248 -24.35 -1.78 16.17
CA ARG A 248 -24.60 -1.17 14.86
C ARG A 248 -23.39 -0.41 14.33
N LEU A 249 -22.66 0.30 15.20
CA LEU A 249 -21.37 0.92 14.85
C LEU A 249 -20.34 -0.14 14.49
N ASP A 250 -20.22 -1.22 15.26
CA ASP A 250 -19.33 -2.34 14.96
C ASP A 250 -19.67 -2.99 13.60
N SER A 251 -20.95 -3.10 13.28
CA SER A 251 -21.42 -3.59 11.97
C SER A 251 -21.04 -2.65 10.82
N ILE A 252 -21.13 -1.33 11.04
CA ILE A 252 -20.70 -0.30 10.09
C ILE A 252 -19.18 -0.38 9.85
N ASP A 253 -18.38 -0.43 10.92
CA ASP A 253 -16.93 -0.59 10.84
C ASP A 253 -16.56 -1.89 10.10
N GLY A 254 -17.22 -3.00 10.43
CA GLY A 254 -17.02 -4.27 9.74
C GLY A 254 -17.39 -4.24 8.26
N LYS A 255 -18.39 -3.45 7.85
CA LYS A 255 -18.72 -3.22 6.43
C LYS A 255 -17.62 -2.40 5.76
N LEU A 256 -17.16 -1.31 6.38
CA LEU A 256 -16.08 -0.44 5.86
C LEU A 256 -14.79 -1.23 5.63
N ASP A 257 -14.36 -2.01 6.62
CA ASP A 257 -13.15 -2.84 6.55
C ASP A 257 -13.20 -3.89 5.43
N ARG A 258 -14.41 -4.32 5.03
CA ARG A 258 -14.60 -5.26 3.92
C ARG A 258 -14.64 -4.56 2.55
N ILE A 259 -15.09 -3.32 2.50
CA ILE A 259 -15.28 -2.57 1.24
C ILE A 259 -13.96 -1.92 0.80
N GLN A 260 -13.20 -1.33 1.72
CA GLN A 260 -11.96 -0.60 1.42
C GLN A 260 -10.92 -1.46 0.68
N PRO A 261 -10.62 -2.73 1.07
CA PRO A 261 -9.67 -3.58 0.35
C PRO A 261 -10.14 -3.93 -1.07
N LYS A 262 -11.45 -4.09 -1.27
CA LYS A 262 -12.04 -4.40 -2.59
C LYS A 262 -11.87 -3.23 -3.55
N ILE A 263 -12.03 -2.00 -3.07
CA ILE A 263 -11.81 -0.78 -3.87
C ILE A 263 -10.33 -0.65 -4.25
N ARG A 264 -9.42 -0.84 -3.28
CA ARG A 264 -7.97 -0.85 -3.56
C ARG A 264 -7.59 -1.92 -4.58
N HIS A 265 -8.24 -3.08 -4.52
CA HIS A 265 -8.06 -4.15 -5.51
C HIS A 265 -8.57 -3.73 -6.90
N LEU A 266 -9.74 -3.10 -7.00
CA LEU A 266 -10.27 -2.56 -8.26
C LEU A 266 -9.33 -1.52 -8.87
N PHE A 267 -8.77 -0.62 -8.06
CA PHE A 267 -7.73 0.31 -8.50
C PHE A 267 -6.50 -0.41 -9.08
N SER A 268 -6.03 -1.48 -8.43
CA SER A 268 -4.90 -2.27 -8.92
C SER A 268 -5.22 -2.90 -10.28
N ILE A 269 -6.43 -3.43 -10.47
CA ILE A 269 -6.85 -4.05 -11.73
C ILE A 269 -6.92 -3.00 -12.86
N LEU A 270 -7.54 -1.84 -12.61
CA LEU A 270 -7.73 -0.80 -13.63
C LEU A 270 -6.45 -0.08 -14.04
N ASN A 271 -5.50 0.04 -13.11
CA ASN A 271 -4.21 0.64 -13.41
C ASN A 271 -3.28 -0.29 -14.18
N ARG A 272 -3.47 -1.62 -14.14
CA ARG A 272 -2.62 -2.60 -14.83
C ARG A 272 -2.57 -2.41 -16.35
N PRO A 273 -3.70 -2.27 -17.10
CA PRO A 273 -3.67 -2.04 -18.54
C PRO A 273 -2.93 -0.76 -18.94
N GLN A 274 -3.20 0.35 -18.24
CA GLN A 274 -2.54 1.62 -18.52
C GLN A 274 -1.04 1.57 -18.20
N PHE A 275 -0.68 0.92 -17.09
CA PHE A 275 0.70 0.68 -16.70
C PHE A 275 1.42 -0.19 -17.73
N ASN A 276 0.81 -1.29 -18.16
CA ASN A 276 1.36 -2.18 -19.18
C ASN A 276 1.56 -1.44 -20.52
N SER A 277 0.58 -0.65 -20.96
CA SER A 277 0.71 0.15 -22.19
C SER A 277 1.80 1.22 -22.08
N LYS A 278 1.94 1.87 -20.92
CA LYS A 278 3.01 2.85 -20.68
C LYS A 278 4.38 2.18 -20.62
N ILE A 279 4.49 1.01 -20.00
CA ILE A 279 5.72 0.20 -19.99
C ILE A 279 6.06 -0.24 -21.40
N GLU A 280 5.12 -0.74 -22.18
CA GLU A 280 5.36 -1.16 -23.55
C GLU A 280 5.88 0.01 -24.41
N LYS A 281 5.22 1.18 -24.32
CA LYS A 281 5.71 2.41 -24.97
C LYS A 281 7.08 2.84 -24.48
N PHE A 282 7.35 2.70 -23.19
CA PHE A 282 8.64 3.02 -22.59
C PHE A 282 9.74 2.06 -23.02
N LEU A 283 9.45 0.75 -23.09
CA LEU A 283 10.37 -0.28 -23.56
C LEU A 283 10.66 -0.09 -25.05
N HIS A 284 9.65 0.17 -25.88
CA HIS A 284 9.86 0.54 -27.28
C HIS A 284 10.73 1.79 -27.40
N PHE A 285 10.45 2.83 -26.62
CA PHE A 285 11.27 4.05 -26.61
C PHE A 285 12.72 3.77 -26.20
N LEU A 286 12.94 2.93 -25.17
CA LEU A 286 14.28 2.53 -24.74
C LEU A 286 15.01 1.72 -25.82
N LEU A 287 14.34 0.77 -26.46
CA LEU A 287 14.93 -0.06 -27.51
C LEU A 287 15.26 0.77 -28.76
N ASP A 288 14.38 1.69 -29.17
CA ASP A 288 14.55 2.50 -30.38
C ASP A 288 15.59 3.62 -30.20
N LYS A 289 15.76 4.15 -28.99
CA LYS A 289 16.61 5.30 -28.70
C LYS A 289 17.90 4.96 -27.96
N SER A 290 18.07 3.72 -27.51
CA SER A 290 19.35 3.27 -26.95
C SER A 290 20.35 2.96 -28.06
N THR A 291 21.63 3.25 -27.79
CA THR A 291 22.71 2.99 -28.74
C THR A 291 23.82 2.22 -28.05
N VAL A 292 24.40 1.26 -28.75
CA VAL A 292 25.57 0.52 -28.26
C VAL A 292 26.81 1.26 -28.74
N THR A 293 27.62 1.73 -27.80
CA THR A 293 28.93 2.30 -28.13
C THR A 293 29.92 1.19 -28.45
N GLY A 294 30.96 1.49 -29.25
CA GLY A 294 31.93 0.49 -29.75
C GLY A 294 32.67 -0.35 -28.69
N LYS A 295 32.57 0.01 -27.40
CA LYS A 295 33.07 -0.78 -26.26
C LYS A 295 32.07 -1.82 -25.71
N LYS A 296 30.93 -2.01 -26.39
CA LYS A 296 29.76 -2.82 -25.95
C LYS A 296 28.97 -2.23 -24.77
N ASP A 297 29.21 -0.96 -24.41
CA ASP A 297 28.42 -0.29 -23.38
C ASP A 297 27.12 0.26 -23.99
N THR A 298 25.98 -0.13 -23.40
CA THR A 298 24.65 0.35 -23.77
C THR A 298 24.42 1.75 -23.18
N VAL A 299 24.31 2.76 -24.05
CA VAL A 299 23.97 4.12 -23.66
C VAL A 299 22.46 4.30 -23.78
N LEU A 300 21.82 4.55 -22.64
CA LEU A 300 20.39 4.85 -22.55
C LEU A 300 20.10 6.27 -23.09
N PRO A 301 18.84 6.56 -23.47
CA PRO A 301 18.43 7.89 -23.92
C PRO A 301 18.66 8.95 -22.82
N LYS A 302 19.02 10.19 -23.20
CA LYS A 302 19.36 11.29 -22.26
C LYS A 302 18.30 11.59 -21.19
N SER A 303 17.05 11.21 -21.42
CA SER A 303 15.93 11.38 -20.49
C SER A 303 15.90 10.36 -19.35
N VAL A 304 16.70 9.30 -19.42
CA VAL A 304 16.79 8.25 -18.40
C VAL A 304 18.14 8.36 -17.71
N LEU A 305 18.12 8.65 -16.42
CA LEU A 305 19.33 8.72 -15.61
C LEU A 305 19.93 7.31 -15.47
N ASN A 306 21.23 7.19 -15.70
CA ASN A 306 21.94 5.94 -15.43
C ASN A 306 21.93 5.69 -13.92
N PRO A 307 21.65 4.45 -13.47
CA PRO A 307 21.68 4.13 -12.05
C PRO A 307 23.10 4.33 -11.51
N VAL A 308 23.23 5.18 -10.49
CA VAL A 308 24.49 5.40 -9.77
C VAL A 308 24.60 4.31 -8.70
N LEU A 309 25.52 3.37 -8.89
CA LEU A 309 25.85 2.38 -7.87
C LEU A 309 26.70 3.06 -6.80
N HIS A 310 26.12 3.29 -5.61
CA HIS A 310 26.90 3.72 -4.46
C HIS A 310 27.61 2.50 -3.87
N ILE A 311 28.94 2.50 -3.96
CA ILE A 311 29.77 1.50 -3.28
C ILE A 311 30.23 2.16 -1.99
N ASP A 312 29.77 1.64 -0.85
CA ASP A 312 30.19 2.11 0.47
C ASP A 312 31.71 1.92 0.60
N THR A 313 32.45 3.03 0.46
CA THR A 313 33.88 3.04 0.70
C THR A 313 34.10 3.33 2.18
N PRO A 314 34.75 2.43 2.94
CA PRO A 314 34.97 2.67 4.36
C PRO A 314 35.94 3.85 4.52
N ASN A 315 35.48 4.91 5.19
CA ASN A 315 36.34 6.01 5.59
C ASN A 315 37.28 5.54 6.71
N PHE A 316 38.56 5.35 6.38
CA PHE A 316 39.58 5.01 7.37
C PHE A 316 40.04 6.27 8.08
N THR A 317 39.47 6.54 9.27
CA THR A 317 39.90 7.65 10.12
C THR A 317 41.09 7.22 10.97
N ILE A 318 42.26 7.78 10.70
CA ILE A 318 43.45 7.60 11.56
C ILE A 318 43.35 8.61 12.70
N VAL A 319 43.15 8.11 13.92
CA VAL A 319 43.35 8.90 15.13
C VAL A 319 44.80 8.76 15.55
N GLU A 320 45.62 9.77 15.28
CA GLU A 320 46.97 9.83 15.81
C GLU A 320 46.91 10.00 17.34
N ARG A 321 47.45 9.03 18.08
CA ARG A 321 47.66 9.20 19.52
C ARG A 321 48.79 10.21 19.73
N GLU A 322 48.51 11.24 20.51
CA GLU A 322 49.53 12.16 21.01
C GLU A 322 50.57 11.38 21.80
N ARG A 323 51.77 11.23 21.20
CA ARG A 323 52.84 10.35 21.69
C ARG A 323 53.40 10.81 23.03
N GLU A 324 53.23 12.08 23.37
CA GLU A 324 53.71 12.68 24.62
C GLU A 324 52.82 12.35 25.82
N LEU A 325 51.49 12.32 25.63
CA LEU A 325 50.54 11.99 26.69
C LEU A 325 50.47 10.47 26.96
N PHE A 326 50.75 9.64 25.95
CA PHE A 326 50.65 8.18 26.07
C PHE A 326 51.84 7.44 25.41
N PRO A 327 53.03 7.43 26.03
CA PRO A 327 54.19 6.71 25.50
C PRO A 327 53.88 5.21 25.44
N SER A 328 54.07 4.60 24.26
CA SER A 328 53.84 3.17 24.08
C SER A 328 54.84 2.37 24.91
N LYS A 329 54.34 1.43 25.73
CA LYS A 329 55.21 0.53 26.52
C LYS A 329 56.21 -0.18 25.59
N PRO A 330 57.51 -0.22 25.94
CA PRO A 330 58.52 -0.87 25.10
C PRO A 330 58.15 -2.35 24.94
N LYS A 331 57.91 -2.77 23.68
CA LYS A 331 57.63 -4.17 23.36
C LYS A 331 58.88 -4.99 23.65
N LYS A 332 58.72 -6.08 24.41
CA LYS A 332 59.81 -7.06 24.61
C LYS A 332 60.18 -7.64 23.24
N ARG A 333 61.45 -7.50 22.84
CA ARG A 333 61.94 -8.09 21.59
C ARG A 333 61.82 -9.61 21.69
N VAL A 334 61.08 -10.21 20.77
CA VAL A 334 61.02 -11.66 20.64
C VAL A 334 62.32 -12.12 19.98
N SER A 335 63.12 -12.91 20.69
CA SER A 335 64.25 -13.62 20.09
C SER A 335 63.69 -14.83 19.35
N TYR A 336 63.72 -14.77 18.02
CA TYR A 336 63.41 -15.94 17.20
C TYR A 336 64.60 -16.89 17.24
N LYS A 337 64.39 -18.12 17.71
CA LYS A 337 65.37 -19.19 17.55
C LYS A 337 65.27 -19.70 16.12
N SER A 338 66.37 -19.60 15.38
CA SER A 338 66.47 -20.09 14.01
C SER A 338 66.36 -21.61 14.01
N ASN A 339 65.57 -22.18 13.09
CA ASN A 339 65.46 -23.63 12.93
C ASN A 339 66.57 -24.10 11.97
N GLU A 340 67.70 -24.53 12.53
CA GLU A 340 68.91 -24.93 11.80
C GLU A 340 68.64 -26.06 10.80
N VAL A 341 67.75 -27.01 11.14
CA VAL A 341 67.41 -28.14 10.27
C VAL A 341 66.75 -27.66 8.97
N LYS A 342 65.79 -26.74 9.07
CA LYS A 342 65.10 -26.18 7.88
C LYS A 342 66.04 -25.33 7.03
N ILE A 343 67.03 -24.68 7.66
CA ILE A 343 68.06 -23.94 6.94
C ILE A 343 68.96 -24.91 6.19
N GLU A 344 69.43 -25.98 6.82
CA GLU A 344 70.26 -26.98 6.13
C GLU A 344 69.56 -27.71 4.99
N GLU A 345 68.27 -28.03 5.14
CA GLU A 345 67.47 -28.61 4.06
C GLU A 345 67.35 -27.65 2.87
N ASN A 346 67.08 -26.38 3.14
CA ASN A 346 67.00 -25.35 2.11
C ASN A 346 68.37 -25.07 1.47
N THR A 347 69.47 -25.07 2.22
CA THR A 347 70.80 -24.88 1.61
C THR A 347 71.18 -26.06 0.75
N LYS A 348 70.89 -27.30 1.18
CA LYS A 348 71.12 -28.51 0.36
C LYS A 348 70.27 -28.52 -0.91
N SER A 349 69.02 -28.09 -0.85
CA SER A 349 68.16 -28.02 -2.05
C SER A 349 68.65 -26.95 -3.03
N ILE A 350 69.04 -25.77 -2.54
CA ILE A 350 69.62 -24.71 -3.37
C ILE A 350 70.95 -25.16 -3.99
N LEU A 351 71.82 -25.83 -3.23
CA LEU A 351 73.09 -26.34 -3.75
C LEU A 351 72.88 -27.37 -4.87
N LYS A 352 71.89 -28.26 -4.76
CA LYS A 352 71.55 -29.19 -5.86
C LYS A 352 71.15 -28.45 -7.12
N VAL A 353 70.27 -27.45 -7.00
CA VAL A 353 69.84 -26.62 -8.15
C VAL A 353 71.04 -25.90 -8.78
N LEU A 354 71.92 -25.32 -7.96
CA LEU A 354 73.14 -24.67 -8.47
C LEU A 354 74.07 -25.64 -9.19
N THR A 355 74.29 -26.85 -8.65
CA THR A 355 75.12 -27.86 -9.32
C THR A 355 74.54 -28.33 -10.65
N GLN A 356 73.21 -28.45 -10.75
CA GLN A 356 72.55 -28.77 -12.02
C GLN A 356 72.72 -27.63 -13.04
N GLN A 357 72.59 -26.37 -12.61
CA GLN A 357 72.81 -25.21 -13.48
C GLN A 357 74.26 -25.12 -13.99
N ASP A 358 75.24 -25.39 -13.13
CA ASP A 358 76.66 -25.40 -13.51
C ASP A 358 76.97 -26.51 -14.52
N LEU A 359 76.37 -27.70 -14.36
CA LEU A 359 76.52 -28.80 -15.32
C LEU A 359 75.88 -28.45 -16.67
N ILE A 360 74.67 -27.89 -16.67
CA ILE A 360 74.01 -27.43 -17.90
C ILE A 360 74.89 -26.41 -18.63
N ARG A 361 75.48 -25.45 -17.90
CA ARG A 361 76.36 -24.43 -18.48
C ARG A 361 77.64 -25.02 -19.06
N LYS A 362 78.25 -26.02 -18.40
CA LYS A 362 79.44 -26.73 -18.91
C LYS A 362 79.13 -27.46 -20.23
N TRP A 363 77.98 -28.14 -20.29
CA TRP A 363 77.55 -28.83 -21.51
C TRP A 363 77.20 -27.86 -22.64
N GLU A 364 76.55 -26.75 -22.33
CA GLU A 364 76.30 -25.68 -23.29
C GLU A 364 77.61 -25.14 -23.87
N GLN A 365 78.60 -24.86 -23.03
CA GLN A 365 79.94 -24.43 -23.47
C GLN A 365 80.64 -25.49 -24.32
N HIS A 366 80.53 -26.77 -23.95
CA HIS A 366 81.10 -27.88 -24.72
C HIS A 366 80.48 -27.96 -26.12
N ILE A 367 79.15 -27.92 -26.22
CA ILE A 367 78.42 -27.96 -27.49
C ILE A 367 78.81 -26.78 -28.38
N ILE A 368 78.92 -25.56 -27.83
CA ILE A 368 79.34 -24.39 -28.61
C ILE A 368 80.79 -24.54 -29.09
N ALA A 369 81.71 -24.96 -28.22
CA ALA A 369 83.11 -25.14 -28.58
C ALA A 369 83.29 -26.20 -29.68
N GLU A 370 82.56 -27.31 -29.60
CA GLU A 370 82.59 -28.34 -30.65
C GLU A 370 81.97 -27.85 -31.98
N ILE A 371 80.92 -27.01 -31.96
CA ILE A 371 80.36 -26.39 -33.17
C ILE A 371 81.40 -25.45 -33.81
N GLU A 372 82.13 -24.67 -32.99
CA GLU A 372 83.16 -23.75 -33.46
C GLU A 372 84.37 -24.48 -34.07
N LEU A 373 84.78 -25.62 -33.49
CA LEU A 373 85.94 -26.41 -33.92
C LEU A 373 85.64 -27.31 -35.13
N ARG A 374 84.48 -27.97 -35.18
CA ARG A 374 84.16 -29.01 -36.20
C ARG A 374 83.20 -28.52 -37.30
N GLY A 375 82.65 -27.30 -37.16
CA GLY A 375 81.73 -26.71 -38.15
C GLY A 375 80.30 -27.25 -38.10
N GLY A 376 80.03 -28.28 -37.28
CA GLY A 376 78.68 -28.75 -36.97
C GLY A 376 78.65 -29.91 -35.99
N ILE A 377 77.52 -30.08 -35.30
CA ILE A 377 77.26 -31.12 -34.30
C ILE A 377 75.92 -31.80 -34.57
N ASP A 378 75.89 -33.10 -34.33
CA ASP A 378 74.66 -33.87 -34.12
C ASP A 378 74.21 -33.72 -32.66
N LEU A 379 73.17 -32.90 -32.45
CA LEU A 379 72.59 -32.65 -31.13
C LEU A 379 71.90 -33.89 -30.56
N SER A 380 71.43 -34.79 -31.43
CA SER A 380 70.76 -36.00 -30.99
C SER A 380 71.75 -37.02 -30.42
N ALA A 381 72.96 -37.10 -30.97
CA ALA A 381 74.03 -37.93 -30.41
C ALA A 381 74.52 -37.39 -29.06
N THR A 382 74.80 -36.07 -29.01
CA THR A 382 75.24 -35.41 -27.76
C THR A 382 74.18 -35.43 -26.67
N PHE A 383 72.87 -35.47 -27.00
CA PHE A 383 71.82 -35.74 -26.00
C PHE A 383 72.05 -37.05 -25.25
N PHE A 384 72.32 -38.12 -25.99
CA PHE A 384 72.48 -39.43 -25.40
C PHE A 384 73.80 -39.55 -24.62
N GLU A 385 74.85 -38.84 -25.05
CA GLU A 385 76.10 -38.71 -24.27
C GLU A 385 75.86 -37.99 -22.94
N ILE A 386 75.13 -36.87 -22.94
CA ILE A 386 74.79 -36.15 -21.69
C ILE A 386 73.94 -37.03 -20.77
N MET A 387 73.01 -37.80 -21.33
CA MET A 387 72.18 -38.74 -20.59
C MET A 387 72.99 -39.89 -19.97
N GLU A 388 73.99 -40.41 -20.69
CA GLU A 388 74.89 -41.46 -20.17
C GLU A 388 75.76 -40.94 -19.02
N ASP A 389 76.23 -39.68 -19.10
CA ASP A 389 77.11 -39.09 -18.09
C ASP A 389 76.39 -38.59 -16.83
N THR A 390 75.17 -38.05 -16.97
CA THR A 390 74.48 -37.37 -15.86
C THR A 390 73.29 -38.15 -15.28
N ASN A 391 72.76 -39.14 -16.00
CA ASN A 391 71.57 -39.94 -15.62
C ASN A 391 70.33 -39.10 -15.22
N ASP A 392 70.30 -37.81 -15.53
CA ASP A 392 69.21 -36.87 -15.26
C ASP A 392 68.70 -36.27 -16.59
N GLY A 393 67.48 -36.66 -16.96
CA GLY A 393 66.82 -36.21 -18.19
C GLY A 393 66.62 -34.70 -18.27
N GLN A 394 66.53 -34.01 -17.14
CA GLN A 394 66.32 -32.56 -17.13
C GLN A 394 67.57 -31.81 -17.58
N ILE A 395 68.77 -32.26 -17.17
CA ILE A 395 70.03 -31.63 -17.57
C ILE A 395 70.22 -31.74 -19.08
N ALA A 396 69.99 -32.93 -19.66
CA ALA A 396 70.14 -33.16 -21.09
C ALA A 396 69.16 -32.34 -21.93
N VAL A 397 67.89 -32.26 -21.51
CA VAL A 397 66.88 -31.45 -22.20
C VAL A 397 67.20 -29.96 -22.10
N SER A 398 67.56 -29.48 -20.90
CA SER A 398 67.89 -28.06 -20.68
C SER A 398 69.16 -27.65 -21.43
N ALA A 399 70.20 -28.48 -21.45
CA ALA A 399 71.44 -28.19 -22.20
C ALA A 399 71.16 -28.06 -23.71
N ILE A 400 70.45 -29.01 -24.30
CA ILE A 400 70.11 -28.95 -25.73
C ILE A 400 69.17 -27.79 -26.05
N TYR A 401 68.16 -27.57 -25.21
CA TYR A 401 67.23 -26.47 -25.42
C TYR A 401 67.94 -25.10 -25.38
N SER A 402 68.85 -24.91 -24.40
CA SER A 402 69.68 -23.70 -24.32
C SER A 402 70.58 -23.56 -25.55
N SER A 403 71.24 -24.63 -26.00
CA SER A 403 72.06 -24.60 -27.22
C SER A 403 71.25 -24.28 -28.47
N ILE A 404 70.02 -24.80 -28.61
CA ILE A 404 69.11 -24.46 -29.71
C ILE A 404 68.67 -22.98 -29.62
N GLN A 405 68.33 -22.49 -28.42
CA GLN A 405 67.97 -21.09 -28.23
C GLN A 405 69.13 -20.16 -28.60
N GLN A 406 70.35 -20.50 -28.20
CA GLN A 406 71.53 -19.70 -28.54
C GLN A 406 71.81 -19.74 -30.04
N ALA A 407 71.72 -20.92 -30.68
CA ALA A 407 71.85 -21.04 -32.12
C ALA A 407 70.82 -20.20 -32.88
N ARG A 408 69.56 -20.16 -32.43
CA ARG A 408 68.52 -19.28 -33.01
C ARG A 408 68.77 -17.79 -32.79
N LYS A 409 69.40 -17.41 -31.67
CA LYS A 409 69.73 -16.00 -31.36
C LYS A 409 70.92 -15.49 -32.18
N SER A 410 71.89 -16.34 -32.47
CA SER A 410 73.08 -15.98 -33.25
C SER A 410 72.87 -16.22 -34.75
N LYS A 411 73.11 -15.21 -35.59
CA LYS A 411 73.10 -15.36 -37.07
C LYS A 411 74.26 -16.20 -37.63
N ARG A 412 75.03 -16.89 -36.78
CA ARG A 412 76.25 -17.65 -37.14
C ARG A 412 76.01 -19.16 -37.25
N PHE A 413 74.84 -19.64 -36.81
CA PHE A 413 74.52 -21.06 -36.79
C PHE A 413 73.19 -21.31 -37.50
N ASP A 414 73.13 -22.36 -38.31
CA ASP A 414 71.92 -22.88 -38.94
C ASP A 414 71.50 -24.18 -38.25
N PHE A 415 70.22 -24.27 -37.90
CA PHE A 415 69.65 -25.44 -37.22
C PHE A 415 68.78 -26.22 -38.20
N LYS A 416 69.15 -27.48 -38.45
CA LYS A 416 68.41 -28.40 -39.31
C LYS A 416 67.83 -29.54 -38.50
N MET A 417 66.52 -29.74 -38.62
CA MET A 417 65.82 -30.85 -37.97
C MET A 417 65.25 -31.78 -39.02
N ASN A 418 65.71 -33.03 -39.01
CA ASN A 418 65.19 -34.09 -39.86
C ASN A 418 64.20 -34.93 -39.06
N LYS A 419 63.03 -35.23 -39.65
CA LYS A 419 61.95 -36.01 -39.01
C LYS A 419 62.26 -37.51 -38.87
N THR A 420 63.52 -37.91 -39.00
CA THR A 420 63.99 -39.27 -38.77
C THR A 420 64.24 -39.46 -37.27
N LYS A 421 63.73 -40.56 -36.70
CA LYS A 421 63.93 -40.89 -35.28
C LYS A 421 65.35 -41.43 -35.07
N GLN A 422 66.01 -40.95 -34.04
CA GLN A 422 67.28 -41.46 -33.54
C GLN A 422 67.04 -42.04 -32.14
N THR A 423 67.40 -43.32 -31.99
CA THR A 423 67.31 -44.10 -30.75
C THR A 423 68.71 -44.59 -30.39
N ASN A 424 69.04 -44.65 -29.10
CA ASN A 424 70.27 -45.26 -28.60
C ASN A 424 69.94 -46.64 -27.99
N SER A 425 70.79 -47.64 -28.22
CA SER A 425 70.63 -49.01 -27.71
C SER A 425 70.73 -49.13 -26.18
N LYS A 426 71.21 -48.09 -25.48
CA LYS A 426 71.31 -48.09 -24.00
C LYS A 426 70.13 -47.42 -23.27
N ILE A 427 69.29 -46.63 -23.96
CA ILE A 427 68.13 -45.95 -23.37
C ILE A 427 66.91 -46.24 -24.25
N GLU A 428 66.23 -47.36 -23.98
CA GLU A 428 65.19 -47.91 -24.86
C GLU A 428 63.90 -47.08 -24.93
N HIS A 429 63.67 -46.15 -23.98
CA HIS A 429 62.40 -45.45 -23.85
C HIS A 429 62.38 -44.00 -24.35
N ILE A 430 63.50 -43.47 -24.89
CA ILE A 430 63.57 -42.09 -25.39
C ILE A 430 63.99 -42.10 -26.87
N SER A 431 63.14 -41.52 -27.73
CA SER A 431 63.43 -41.30 -29.15
C SER A 431 63.44 -39.81 -29.44
N LEU A 432 64.51 -39.30 -30.06
CA LEU A 432 64.59 -37.91 -30.50
C LEU A 432 64.56 -37.80 -32.03
N TRP A 433 64.07 -36.69 -32.55
CA TRP A 433 64.29 -36.35 -33.96
C TRP A 433 65.75 -35.98 -34.17
N LYS A 434 66.30 -36.34 -35.32
CA LYS A 434 67.68 -36.02 -35.67
C LYS A 434 67.85 -34.50 -35.83
N MET A 435 68.60 -33.90 -34.94
CA MET A 435 68.83 -32.45 -34.87
C MET A 435 70.31 -32.16 -35.10
N ASN A 436 70.62 -31.32 -36.08
CA ASN A 436 71.99 -30.87 -36.34
C ASN A 436 72.07 -29.35 -36.26
N ILE A 437 73.13 -28.84 -35.62
CA ILE A 437 73.54 -27.43 -35.75
C ILE A 437 74.77 -27.39 -36.64
N GLN A 438 74.77 -26.50 -37.64
CA GLN A 438 75.91 -26.24 -38.52
C GLN A 438 76.29 -24.77 -38.42
N LYS A 439 77.59 -24.47 -38.52
CA LYS A 439 78.08 -23.09 -38.64
C LYS A 439 77.86 -22.61 -40.08
N ILE A 440 77.35 -21.38 -40.23
CA ILE A 440 77.11 -20.74 -41.54
C ILE A 440 78.43 -20.26 -42.13
#